data_AF-A0A952UA42-F1
#
_entry.id   AF-A0A952UA42-F1
#
_cell.length_a   1.000
_cell.length_b   1.000
_cell.length_c   1.000
_cell.angle_alpha   90.00
_cell.angle_beta   90.00
_cell.angle_gamma   90.00
#
_symmetry.space_group_name_H-M   'P 1'
#
loop_
_entity.id
_entity.type
_entity.pdbx_description
1 polymer ?
#
loop_
_entity_poly.entity_id
_entity_poly.type
_entity_poly.pdbx_seq_one_letter_code
_entity_poly.pdbx_strand_id
1 'polypeptide(L)'
;MDAVHPNIYEEFADFITSSPTLEEIANYRLSQASERYVSELLEANRTRGLTPEESRAIDDFMRLEHLVRMAKIRAIAKLDQQK
;
A
#
# COMPACT_ATOMS: atom_id res chain seq x y z
N MET A 1 -0.44 -3.43 -25.17
CA MET A 1 0.77 -3.62 -24.35
C MET A 1 0.26 -3.81 -22.93
N ASP A 2 0.29 -5.03 -22.41
CA ASP A 2 -0.05 -5.31 -21.01
C ASP A 2 1.03 -4.67 -20.15
N ALA A 3 0.78 -3.47 -19.65
CA ALA A 3 1.66 -2.85 -18.67
C ALA A 3 1.58 -3.73 -17.41
N VAL A 4 2.71 -4.32 -17.01
CA VAL A 4 2.81 -5.06 -15.76
C VAL A 4 2.67 -4.04 -14.63
N HIS A 5 1.52 -4.02 -13.98
CA HIS A 5 1.25 -3.16 -12.83
C HIS A 5 1.82 -3.82 -11.56
N PRO A 6 2.36 -3.01 -10.63
CA PRO A 6 2.89 -3.54 -9.37
C PRO A 6 1.79 -4.24 -8.56
N ASN A 7 2.08 -5.44 -8.06
CA ASN A 7 1.16 -6.19 -7.21
C ASN A 7 1.40 -5.81 -5.74
N ILE A 8 0.59 -4.88 -5.23
CA ILE A 8 0.69 -4.38 -3.87
C ILE A 8 0.46 -5.46 -2.80
N TYR A 9 -0.27 -6.54 -3.13
CA TYR A 9 -0.51 -7.63 -2.20
C TYR A 9 0.68 -8.56 -2.07
N GLU A 10 1.39 -8.83 -3.17
CA GLU A 10 2.67 -9.55 -3.12
C GLU A 10 3.71 -8.74 -2.35
N GLU A 11 3.81 -7.42 -2.60
CA GLU A 11 4.74 -6.55 -1.88
C GLU A 11 4.48 -6.55 -0.36
N PHE A 12 3.21 -6.51 0.03
CA PHE A 12 2.84 -6.60 1.44
C PHE A 12 3.06 -8.01 2.03
N ALA A 13 2.84 -9.07 1.25
CA ALA A 13 3.11 -10.44 1.69
C ALA A 13 4.60 -10.66 1.95
N ASP A 14 5.47 -10.15 1.06
CA ASP A 14 6.92 -10.18 1.24
C ASP A 14 7.33 -9.41 2.50
N PHE A 15 6.74 -8.22 2.72
CA PHE A 15 6.99 -7.44 3.93
C PHE A 15 6.58 -8.18 5.21
N ILE A 16 5.41 -8.82 5.26
CA ILE A 16 4.99 -9.52 6.48
C ILE A 16 5.81 -10.79 6.72
N THR A 17 6.20 -11.50 5.65
CA THR A 17 7.00 -12.73 5.77
C THR A 17 8.47 -12.46 6.12
N SER A 18 8.96 -11.23 5.93
CA SER A 18 10.28 -10.82 6.43
C SER A 18 10.36 -10.71 7.96
N SER A 19 9.26 -10.97 8.68
CA SER A 19 9.15 -10.85 10.15
C SER A 19 9.56 -9.45 10.66
N PRO A 20 8.89 -8.39 10.21
CA PRO A 20 9.32 -7.02 10.45
C PRO A 20 9.19 -6.63 11.92
N THR A 21 10.06 -5.72 12.37
CA THR A 21 10.00 -5.13 13.71
C THR A 21 8.80 -4.20 13.84
N LEU A 22 8.46 -3.80 15.08
CA LEU A 22 7.39 -2.82 15.30
C LEU A 22 7.73 -1.47 14.67
N GLU A 23 9.01 -1.09 14.66
CA GLU A 23 9.52 0.12 14.03
C GLU A 23 9.37 0.06 12.50
N GLU A 24 9.68 -1.08 11.89
CA GLU A 24 9.50 -1.30 10.45
C GLU A 24 8.02 -1.27 10.06
N ILE A 25 7.15 -1.90 10.85
CA ILE A 25 5.69 -1.81 10.66
C ILE A 25 5.22 -0.36 10.79
N ALA A 26 5.64 0.36 11.83
CA ALA A 26 5.26 1.76 12.05
C ALA A 26 5.76 2.71 10.94
N ASN A 27 6.81 2.34 10.21
CA ASN A 27 7.37 3.13 9.13
C ASN A 27 7.06 2.59 7.74
N TYR A 28 6.33 1.47 7.61
CA TYR A 28 6.04 0.84 6.33
C TYR A 28 5.42 1.82 5.32
N ARG A 29 5.91 1.69 4.09
CA ARG A 29 5.53 2.41 2.87
C ARG A 29 5.58 1.40 1.73
N LEU A 30 4.71 1.59 0.74
CA LEU A 30 4.82 0.84 -0.50
C LEU A 30 6.08 1.26 -1.26
N SER A 31 6.49 0.44 -2.21
CA SER A 31 7.58 0.73 -3.12
C SER A 31 7.28 1.98 -3.94
N GLN A 32 8.34 2.66 -4.38
CA GLN A 32 8.19 3.85 -5.24
C GLN A 32 7.44 3.54 -6.54
N ALA A 33 7.52 2.30 -7.04
CA ALA A 33 6.77 1.87 -8.22
C ALA A 33 5.26 1.84 -7.92
N SER A 34 4.86 1.24 -6.80
CA SER A 34 3.49 1.19 -6.32
C SER A 34 2.94 2.60 -6.02
N GLU A 35 3.71 3.46 -5.34
CA GLU A 35 3.30 4.84 -5.05
C GLU A 35 3.12 5.68 -6.32
N ARG A 36 4.04 5.53 -7.29
CA ARG A 36 3.94 6.20 -8.59
C ARG A 36 2.72 5.74 -9.36
N TYR A 37 2.50 4.43 -9.43
CA TYR A 37 1.36 3.87 -10.15
C TYR A 37 0.02 4.36 -9.57
N VAL A 38 -0.13 4.37 -8.24
CA VAL A 38 -1.34 4.93 -7.59
C VAL A 38 -1.50 6.42 -7.92
N SER A 39 -0.40 7.17 -7.94
CA SER A 39 -0.44 8.61 -8.29
C SER A 39 -0.91 8.83 -9.74
N GLU A 40 -0.43 8.02 -10.67
CA GLU A 40 -0.87 8.03 -12.08
C GLU A 40 -2.36 7.70 -12.21
N LEU A 41 -2.85 6.70 -11.45
CA LEU A 41 -4.29 6.37 -11.44
C LEU A 41 -5.14 7.51 -10.87
N LEU A 42 -4.68 8.17 -9.81
CA LEU A 42 -5.38 9.33 -9.24
C LEU A 42 -5.43 10.51 -10.22
N GLU A 43 -4.37 10.72 -11.01
CA GLU A 43 -4.35 11.71 -12.08
C GLU A 43 -5.29 11.33 -13.24
N ALA A 44 -5.27 10.05 -13.66
CA ALA A 44 -6.16 9.52 -14.67
C ALA A 44 -7.64 9.69 -14.28
N ASN A 45 -8.00 9.39 -13.02
CA ASN A 45 -9.35 9.56 -12.50
C ASN A 45 -9.84 11.02 -12.68
N ARG A 46 -8.96 12.00 -12.41
CA ARG A 46 -9.29 13.44 -12.53
C ARG A 46 -9.39 13.93 -13.97
N THR A 47 -8.68 13.31 -14.91
CA THR A 47 -8.48 13.85 -16.27
C THR A 47 -9.27 13.14 -17.35
N ARG A 48 -9.33 11.81 -17.29
CA ARG A 48 -9.93 10.95 -18.33
C ARG A 48 -10.89 9.90 -17.79
N GLY A 49 -11.00 9.76 -16.47
CA GLY A 49 -11.68 8.65 -15.82
C GLY A 49 -10.85 7.35 -15.86
N LEU A 50 -11.32 6.33 -15.15
CA LEU A 50 -10.62 5.06 -15.00
C LEU A 50 -11.21 3.98 -15.88
N THR A 51 -10.36 3.09 -16.39
CA THR A 51 -10.83 1.80 -16.91
C THR A 51 -11.32 0.92 -15.76
N PRO A 52 -12.09 -0.15 -16.05
CA PRO A 52 -12.48 -1.12 -15.02
C PRO A 52 -11.28 -1.72 -14.28
N GLU A 53 -10.17 -1.97 -14.97
CA GLU A 53 -8.93 -2.50 -14.41
C GLU A 53 -8.29 -1.51 -13.43
N GLU A 54 -8.22 -0.24 -13.83
CA GLU A 54 -7.67 0.83 -13.00
C GLU A 54 -8.53 1.13 -11.78
N SER A 55 -9.87 1.06 -11.93
CA SER A 55 -10.79 1.17 -10.80
C SER A 55 -10.54 0.06 -9.78
N ARG A 56 -10.36 -1.19 -10.25
CA ARG A 56 -10.02 -2.32 -9.36
C ARG A 56 -8.68 -2.09 -8.65
N ALA A 57 -7.67 -1.56 -9.35
CA ALA A 57 -6.39 -1.25 -8.75
C ALA A 57 -6.48 -0.18 -7.64
N ILE A 58 -7.31 0.87 -7.83
CA ILE A 58 -7.58 1.84 -6.75
C ILE A 58 -8.31 1.18 -5.58
N ASP A 59 -9.32 0.36 -5.84
CA ASP A 59 -10.06 -0.35 -4.78
C ASP A 59 -9.16 -1.29 -3.97
N ASP A 60 -8.22 -1.96 -4.62
CA ASP A 60 -7.22 -2.81 -3.98
C ASP A 60 -6.27 -1.98 -3.11
N PHE A 61 -5.78 -0.85 -3.64
CA PHE A 61 -4.94 0.08 -2.89
C PHE A 61 -5.64 0.61 -1.64
N MET A 62 -6.91 1.04 -1.75
CA MET A 62 -7.67 1.53 -0.60
C MET A 62 -7.83 0.46 0.48
N ARG A 63 -8.11 -0.79 0.08
CA ARG A 63 -8.24 -1.91 1.01
C ARG A 63 -6.93 -2.20 1.75
N LEU A 64 -5.81 -2.25 1.02
CA LEU A 64 -4.50 -2.49 1.62
C LEU A 64 -4.06 -1.33 2.52
N GLU A 65 -4.26 -0.08 2.07
CA GLU A 65 -3.90 1.12 2.85
C GLU A 65 -4.62 1.12 4.20
N HIS A 66 -5.91 0.77 4.23
CA HIS A 66 -6.64 0.68 5.47
C HIS A 66 -6.03 -0.36 6.43
N LEU A 67 -5.70 -1.55 5.93
CA LEU A 67 -5.05 -2.59 6.71
C LEU A 67 -3.70 -2.13 7.26
N VAL A 68 -2.86 -1.55 6.40
CA VAL A 68 -1.54 -1.01 6.74
C VAL A 68 -1.68 0.05 7.83
N ARG A 69 -2.55 1.05 7.65
CA ARG A 69 -2.81 2.11 8.62
C ARG A 69 -3.16 1.54 10.00
N MET A 70 -4.02 0.53 10.02
CA MET A 70 -4.42 -0.16 11.24
C MET A 70 -3.29 -0.96 11.89
N ALA A 71 -2.37 -1.53 11.11
CA ALA A 71 -1.15 -2.17 11.63
C ALA A 71 -0.19 -1.13 12.23
N LYS A 72 0.03 0.00 11.54
CA LYS A 72 0.89 1.11 11.98
C LYS A 72 0.45 1.66 13.34
N ILE A 73 -0.85 1.94 13.50
CA ILE A 73 -1.41 2.44 14.77
C ILE A 73 -1.11 1.48 15.92
N ARG A 74 -1.31 0.17 15.72
CA ARG A 74 -1.06 -0.85 16.74
C ARG A 74 0.43 -1.00 17.05
N ALA A 75 1.29 -0.90 16.05
CA ALA A 75 2.73 -0.97 16.24
C ALA A 75 3.24 0.20 17.09
N ILE A 76 2.81 1.43 16.76
CA ILE A 76 3.14 2.63 17.55
C ILE A 76 2.65 2.49 18.99
N ALA A 77 1.40 2.06 19.20
CA ALA A 77 0.86 1.85 20.54
C ALA A 77 1.68 0.84 21.37
N LYS A 78 2.18 -0.23 20.75
CA LYS A 78 3.06 -1.20 21.41
C LYS A 78 4.44 -0.62 21.72
N LEU A 79 5.02 0.17 20.82
CA LEU A 79 6.30 0.84 21.03
C LEU A 79 6.22 1.81 22.21
N ASP A 80 5.11 2.54 22.35
CA ASP A 80 4.91 3.47 23.46
C ASP A 80 4.74 2.76 24.82
N GLN A 81 4.25 1.51 24.83
CA GLN A 81 4.16 0.68 26.04
C GLN A 81 5.50 0.04 26.46
N GLN A 82 6.49 0.02 25.56
CA GLN A 82 7.83 -0.54 25.81
C GLN A 82 8.82 0.50 26.35
N LYS A 83 8.42 1.78 26.37
CA LYS A 83 9.16 2.88 26.98
C LYS A 83 8.90 2.97 28.47
#